data_AF-A0A9Q1KQJ1-F1
#
_entry.id   AF-A0A9Q1KQJ1-F1
#
_cell.length_a   1.000
_cell.length_b   1.000
_cell.length_c   1.000
_cell.angle_alpha   90.00
_cell.angle_beta   90.00
_cell.angle_gamma   90.00
#
_symmetry.space_group_name_H-M   'P 1'
#
loop_
_entity.id
_entity.type
_entity.pdbx_description
1 polymer ?
#
loop_
_entity_poly.entity_id
_entity_poly.type
_entity_poly.pdbx_seq_one_letter_code
_entity_poly.pdbx_strand_id
1 'polypeptide(L)'
;MCEFPDSSTPPAMNSRPIPAREDCWSEDATFTLIEAWGQRYIELNRGNLRQKQWQEVADAVNAGHGHNKKARRTDVQCKNRIDTLKKKYKIEKARVLESAGIYKSSWPFFAPLDDLIGSTMPLKKLSPSPQIAPSPPIAPSPPPMAVPLLPHRAAAATATATPVYARVEAEKQRQMIELEKQRMQFAKELECQRMQMMVEMQVQLEKIKRAKRSDSNEILN
;
A
#
# COMPACT_ATOMS: atom_id res chain seq x y z
N MET A 1 17.08 -68.42 40.62
CA MET A 1 16.18 -68.41 39.44
C MET A 1 16.14 -66.98 38.93
N CYS A 2 16.50 -66.79 37.66
CA CYS A 2 16.46 -65.53 36.94
C CYS A 2 15.01 -65.16 36.62
N GLU A 3 14.62 -63.88 36.69
CA GLU A 3 13.61 -63.32 35.79
C GLU A 3 14.00 -61.88 35.40
N PHE A 4 14.12 -61.68 34.09
CA PHE A 4 14.36 -60.40 33.42
C PHE A 4 13.01 -59.73 33.12
N PRO A 5 12.90 -58.39 33.17
CA PRO A 5 11.77 -57.71 32.57
C PRO A 5 12.01 -57.51 31.06
N ASP A 6 11.17 -58.11 30.23
CA ASP A 6 11.00 -57.72 28.82
C ASP A 6 9.58 -57.21 28.61
N SER A 7 9.46 -55.90 28.33
CA SER A 7 8.40 -55.42 27.45
C SER A 7 8.78 -54.03 26.94
N SER A 8 9.61 -54.03 25.91
CA SER A 8 9.84 -52.85 25.08
C SER A 8 8.58 -52.57 24.25
N THR A 9 7.65 -51.77 24.79
CA THR A 9 6.64 -51.10 23.96
C THR A 9 7.20 -49.72 23.59
N PRO A 10 7.49 -49.41 22.31
CA PRO A 10 7.87 -48.06 21.94
C PRO A 10 6.68 -47.12 22.20
N PRO A 11 6.88 -45.93 22.79
CA PRO A 11 5.80 -44.96 22.88
C PRO A 11 5.37 -44.62 21.45
N ALA A 12 4.12 -44.92 21.12
CA ALA A 12 3.49 -44.44 19.91
C ALA A 12 3.78 -42.94 19.82
N MET A 13 4.51 -42.54 18.76
CA MET A 13 4.62 -41.16 18.37
C MET A 13 3.21 -40.70 18.06
N ASN A 14 2.54 -40.15 19.08
CA ASN A 14 1.45 -39.23 18.90
C ASN A 14 2.06 -38.00 18.20
N SER A 15 2.26 -38.12 16.88
CA SER A 15 1.96 -37.03 15.97
C SER A 15 0.48 -36.71 16.17
N ARG A 16 0.21 -36.07 17.31
CA ARG A 16 -0.99 -35.28 17.50
C ARG A 16 -1.03 -34.44 16.23
N PRO A 17 -2.02 -34.62 15.33
CA PRO A 17 -2.32 -33.54 14.43
C PRO A 17 -2.57 -32.40 15.39
N ILE A 18 -1.71 -31.39 15.40
CA ILE A 18 -2.10 -30.08 15.90
C ILE A 18 -3.45 -29.90 15.22
N PRO A 19 -4.58 -29.84 15.96
CA PRO A 19 -5.81 -29.46 15.31
C PRO A 19 -5.44 -28.12 14.74
N ALA A 20 -5.29 -28.04 13.42
CA ALA A 20 -5.29 -26.78 12.71
C ALA A 20 -6.57 -26.19 13.24
N ARG A 21 -6.42 -25.28 14.20
CA ARG A 21 -7.52 -24.73 14.97
C ARG A 21 -8.12 -23.82 13.93
N GLU A 22 -8.93 -24.43 13.06
CA GLU A 22 -9.54 -23.80 11.90
C GLU A 22 -10.11 -22.53 12.48
N ASP A 23 -9.46 -21.45 12.04
CA ASP A 23 -9.65 -20.12 12.57
C ASP A 23 -11.15 -19.99 12.71
N CYS A 24 -11.67 -19.73 13.91
CA CYS A 24 -13.12 -19.81 14.15
C CYS A 24 -13.94 -18.94 13.16
N TRP A 25 -13.25 -18.07 12.44
CA TRP A 25 -13.60 -17.47 11.16
C TRP A 25 -13.40 -18.43 9.97
N SER A 26 -14.50 -18.99 9.47
CA SER A 26 -14.47 -19.63 8.16
C SER A 26 -14.02 -18.65 7.07
N GLU A 27 -13.55 -19.19 5.96
CA GLU A 27 -13.13 -18.41 4.81
C GLU A 27 -14.28 -17.54 4.28
N ASP A 28 -15.47 -18.12 4.08
CA ASP A 28 -16.67 -17.41 3.66
C ASP A 28 -17.12 -16.32 4.64
N ALA A 29 -17.01 -16.58 5.95
CA ALA A 29 -17.31 -15.58 6.97
C ALA A 29 -16.33 -14.40 6.90
N THR A 30 -15.06 -14.69 6.56
CA THR A 30 -14.03 -13.68 6.38
C THR A 30 -14.28 -12.86 5.12
N PHE A 31 -14.69 -13.47 4.02
CA PHE A 31 -15.08 -12.76 2.79
C PHE A 31 -16.28 -11.85 3.03
N THR A 32 -17.34 -12.36 3.65
CA THR A 32 -18.54 -11.58 4.00
C THR A 32 -18.18 -10.41 4.91
N LEU A 33 -17.27 -10.62 5.86
CA LEU A 33 -16.77 -9.54 6.71
C LEU A 33 -16.04 -8.46 5.89
N ILE A 34 -15.17 -8.84 4.95
CA ILE A 34 -14.44 -7.88 4.10
C ILE A 34 -15.41 -7.09 3.22
N GLU A 35 -16.43 -7.75 2.66
CA GLU A 35 -17.45 -7.10 1.84
C GLU A 35 -18.29 -6.11 2.65
N ALA A 36 -18.89 -6.57 3.75
CA ALA A 36 -19.77 -5.74 4.59
C ALA A 36 -19.01 -4.56 5.21
N TRP A 37 -17.79 -4.79 5.72
CA TRP A 37 -16.91 -3.71 6.18
C TRP A 37 -16.51 -2.79 5.04
N GLY A 38 -16.19 -3.34 3.87
CA GLY A 38 -15.71 -2.62 2.70
C GLY A 38 -16.73 -1.62 2.15
N GLN A 39 -18.00 -2.01 2.08
CA GLN A 39 -19.09 -1.10 1.70
C GLN A 39 -19.15 0.13 2.62
N ARG A 40 -19.20 -0.08 3.94
CA ARG A 40 -19.19 1.01 4.93
C ARG A 40 -17.91 1.84 4.89
N TYR A 41 -16.77 1.19 4.66
CA TYR A 41 -15.48 1.85 4.55
C TYR A 41 -15.46 2.81 3.35
N ILE A 42 -15.97 2.42 2.19
CA ILE A 42 -16.05 3.28 1.00
C ILE A 42 -17.04 4.43 1.22
N GLU A 43 -18.24 4.15 1.74
CA GLU A 43 -19.27 5.16 2.03
C GLU A 43 -18.76 6.29 2.93
N LEU A 44 -17.88 5.97 3.87
CA LEU A 44 -17.22 6.93 4.76
C LEU A 44 -15.97 7.58 4.15
N ASN A 45 -15.80 7.54 2.83
CA ASN A 45 -14.59 7.98 2.14
C ASN A 45 -13.31 7.38 2.74
N ARG A 46 -13.35 6.08 3.06
CA ARG A 46 -12.25 5.34 3.71
C ARG A 46 -11.96 5.79 5.15
N GLY A 47 -12.96 6.33 5.83
CA GLY A 47 -12.92 6.73 7.24
C GLY A 47 -13.08 5.57 8.25
N ASN A 48 -13.00 5.90 9.53
CA ASN A 48 -13.19 4.94 10.62
C ASN A 48 -14.68 4.71 10.89
N LEU A 49 -15.09 3.44 10.98
CA LEU A 49 -16.46 3.07 11.36
C LEU A 49 -16.70 3.34 12.84
N ARG A 50 -17.89 3.84 13.16
CA ARG A 50 -18.40 3.98 14.54
C ARG A 50 -19.03 2.67 15.03
N GLN A 51 -19.30 2.59 16.34
CA GLN A 51 -19.88 1.40 16.98
C GLN A 51 -21.15 0.89 16.26
N LYS A 52 -22.11 1.76 15.94
CA LYS A 52 -23.33 1.38 15.22
C LYS A 52 -23.02 0.71 13.88
N GLN A 53 -22.08 1.26 13.13
CA GLN A 53 -21.70 0.70 11.82
C GLN A 53 -20.97 -0.63 11.97
N TRP A 54 -20.16 -0.79 13.02
CA TRP A 54 -19.57 -2.08 13.34
C TRP A 54 -20.61 -3.12 13.77
N GLN A 55 -21.66 -2.71 14.47
CA GLN A 55 -22.78 -3.58 14.80
C GLN A 55 -23.49 -4.05 13.52
N GLU A 56 -23.78 -3.15 12.58
CA GLU A 56 -24.38 -3.51 11.29
C GLU A 56 -23.51 -4.49 10.48
N VAL A 57 -22.18 -4.29 10.49
CA VAL A 57 -21.23 -5.24 9.88
C VAL A 57 -21.31 -6.61 10.56
N ALA A 58 -21.34 -6.64 11.90
CA ALA A 58 -21.47 -7.89 12.65
C ALA A 58 -22.80 -8.59 12.37
N ASP A 59 -23.89 -7.83 12.25
CA ASP A 59 -25.21 -8.37 11.94
C ASP A 59 -25.24 -8.98 10.52
N ALA A 60 -24.62 -8.34 9.53
CA ALA A 60 -24.47 -8.89 8.18
C ALA A 60 -23.68 -10.20 8.16
N VAL A 61 -22.54 -10.26 8.86
CA VAL A 61 -21.75 -11.50 9.00
C VAL A 61 -22.57 -12.59 9.67
N ASN A 62 -23.27 -12.25 10.77
CA ASN A 62 -24.09 -13.18 11.53
C ASN A 62 -25.31 -13.68 10.76
N ALA A 63 -25.87 -12.91 9.83
CA ALA A 63 -26.99 -13.35 9.01
C ALA A 63 -26.63 -14.58 8.17
N GLY A 64 -25.42 -14.63 7.61
CA GLY A 64 -24.93 -15.76 6.82
C GLY A 64 -24.14 -16.82 7.60
N HIS A 65 -23.60 -16.49 8.78
CA HIS A 65 -22.58 -17.32 9.45
C HIS A 65 -22.85 -17.51 10.95
N GLY A 66 -23.88 -16.87 11.50
CA GLY A 66 -24.21 -16.86 12.93
C GLY A 66 -25.19 -17.97 13.35
N HIS A 67 -25.21 -19.12 12.67
CA HIS A 67 -26.23 -20.17 12.84
C HIS A 67 -26.24 -20.82 14.24
N ASN A 68 -25.18 -20.69 15.02
CA ASN A 68 -25.15 -21.15 16.41
C ASN A 68 -24.52 -20.09 17.33
N LYS A 69 -24.78 -20.20 18.64
CA LYS A 69 -24.32 -19.23 19.65
C LYS A 69 -22.80 -19.03 19.66
N LYS A 70 -22.02 -20.05 19.28
CA LYS A 70 -20.55 -20.00 19.22
C LYS A 70 -20.04 -19.35 17.93
N ALA A 71 -20.85 -19.35 16.87
CA ALA A 71 -20.55 -18.76 15.57
C ALA A 71 -20.95 -17.29 15.48
N ARG A 72 -21.86 -16.81 16.36
CA ARG A 72 -22.18 -15.38 16.43
C ARG A 72 -20.93 -14.56 16.76
N ARG A 73 -20.76 -13.45 16.05
CA ARG A 73 -19.66 -12.50 16.14
C ARG A 73 -20.16 -11.18 16.69
N THR A 74 -19.36 -10.54 17.53
CA THR A 74 -19.60 -9.17 17.99
C THR A 74 -18.96 -8.15 17.06
N ASP A 75 -19.40 -6.90 17.17
CA ASP A 75 -18.80 -5.74 16.53
C ASP A 75 -17.28 -5.65 16.79
N VAL A 76 -16.85 -5.87 18.04
CA VAL A 76 -15.43 -5.88 18.44
C VAL A 76 -14.66 -7.02 17.78
N GLN A 77 -15.25 -8.22 17.67
CA GLN A 77 -14.60 -9.36 17.02
C GLN A 77 -14.42 -9.12 15.52
N CYS A 78 -15.43 -8.54 14.86
CA CYS A 78 -15.35 -8.15 13.45
C CYS A 78 -14.24 -7.11 13.23
N LYS A 79 -14.19 -6.07 14.06
CA LYS A 79 -13.12 -5.05 14.02
C LYS A 79 -11.73 -5.66 14.18
N ASN A 80 -11.52 -6.50 15.19
CA ASN A 80 -10.22 -7.12 15.44
C ASN A 80 -9.77 -8.02 14.29
N ARG A 81 -10.71 -8.72 13.65
CA ARG A 81 -10.44 -9.55 12.47
C ARG A 81 -10.01 -8.67 11.28
N ILE A 82 -10.74 -7.58 10.99
CA ILE A 82 -10.35 -6.61 9.96
C ILE A 82 -8.97 -6.01 10.24
N ASP A 83 -8.68 -5.62 11.49
CA ASP A 83 -7.37 -5.06 11.86
C ASP A 83 -6.23 -6.05 11.59
N THR A 84 -6.47 -7.34 11.85
CA THR A 84 -5.52 -8.42 11.56
C THR A 84 -5.33 -8.62 10.06
N LEU A 85 -6.43 -8.64 9.30
CA LEU A 85 -6.39 -8.78 7.84
C LEU A 85 -5.64 -7.61 7.18
N LYS A 86 -5.90 -6.38 7.62
CA LYS A 86 -5.20 -5.18 7.13
C LYS A 86 -3.70 -5.22 7.40
N LYS A 87 -3.29 -5.73 8.57
CA LYS A 87 -1.86 -5.92 8.88
C LYS A 87 -1.22 -6.94 7.93
N LYS A 88 -1.87 -8.09 7.74
CA LYS A 88 -1.38 -9.13 6.83
C LYS A 88 -1.32 -8.63 5.37
N TYR A 89 -2.34 -7.90 4.93
CA TYR A 89 -2.37 -7.24 3.62
C TYR A 89 -1.19 -6.30 3.42
N LYS A 90 -0.80 -5.47 4.39
CA LYS A 90 0.36 -4.58 4.25
C LYS A 90 1.66 -5.35 4.00
N ILE A 91 1.87 -6.45 4.72
CA ILE A 91 3.06 -7.31 4.54
C ILE A 91 3.03 -7.97 3.17
N GLU A 92 1.88 -8.50 2.78
CA GLU A 92 1.68 -9.18 1.51
C GLU A 92 1.85 -8.22 0.31
N LYS A 93 1.31 -7.00 0.44
CA LYS A 93 1.43 -5.94 -0.57
C LYS A 93 2.88 -5.51 -0.77
N ALA A 94 3.68 -5.45 0.31
CA ALA A 94 5.11 -5.18 0.22
C ALA A 94 5.84 -6.26 -0.60
N ARG A 95 5.54 -7.54 -0.38
CA ARG A 95 6.11 -8.66 -1.17
C ARG A 95 5.75 -8.57 -2.65
N VAL A 96 4.49 -8.24 -2.96
CA VAL A 96 4.04 -8.06 -4.35
C VAL A 96 4.77 -6.89 -5.03
N LEU A 97 4.99 -5.78 -4.33
CA LEU A 97 5.72 -4.63 -4.88
C LEU A 97 7.21 -4.92 -5.11
N GLU A 98 7.87 -5.60 -4.16
CA GLU A 98 9.30 -5.93 -4.24
C GLU A 98 9.61 -6.85 -5.44
N SER A 99 8.66 -7.70 -5.81
CA SER A 99 8.84 -8.70 -6.85
C SER A 99 8.65 -8.19 -8.28
N ALA A 100 8.52 -6.87 -8.49
CA ALA A 100 8.35 -6.23 -9.79
C ALA A 100 7.28 -6.88 -10.70
N GLY A 101 6.22 -7.43 -10.10
CA GLY A 101 5.11 -8.09 -10.81
C GLY A 101 5.27 -9.59 -11.07
N ILE A 102 6.35 -10.22 -10.63
CA ILE A 102 6.58 -11.68 -10.77
C ILE A 102 5.79 -12.46 -9.71
N TYR A 103 5.73 -11.93 -8.48
CA TYR A 103 5.00 -12.57 -7.39
C TYR A 103 3.52 -12.21 -7.42
N LYS A 104 2.67 -13.24 -7.43
CA LYS A 104 1.23 -13.13 -7.17
C LYS A 104 0.93 -13.73 -5.81
N SER A 105 0.27 -12.97 -4.94
CA SER A 105 -0.13 -13.49 -3.64
C SER A 105 -1.08 -14.67 -3.81
N SER A 106 -0.77 -15.79 -3.17
CA SER A 106 -1.66 -16.96 -3.07
C SER A 106 -2.72 -16.80 -1.97
N TRP A 107 -2.70 -15.68 -1.24
CA TRP A 107 -3.59 -15.45 -0.12
C TRP A 107 -4.98 -14.99 -0.63
N PRO A 108 -6.06 -15.74 -0.36
CA PRO A 108 -7.38 -15.50 -0.96
C PRO A 108 -7.98 -14.12 -0.65
N PHE A 109 -7.62 -13.50 0.48
CA PHE A 109 -8.13 -12.18 0.87
C PHE A 109 -7.31 -11.01 0.31
N PHE A 110 -6.20 -11.27 -0.41
CA PHE A 110 -5.33 -10.22 -0.92
C PHE A 110 -6.05 -9.32 -1.94
N ALA A 111 -6.61 -9.90 -3.01
CA ALA A 111 -7.25 -9.14 -4.08
C ALA A 111 -8.47 -8.33 -3.58
N PRO A 112 -9.42 -8.89 -2.81
CA PRO A 112 -10.53 -8.12 -2.25
C PRO A 112 -10.09 -6.93 -1.37
N LEU A 113 -9.02 -7.12 -0.58
CA LEU A 113 -8.46 -6.03 0.23
C LEU A 113 -7.71 -5.00 -0.62
N ASP A 114 -7.05 -5.42 -1.69
CA ASP A 114 -6.34 -4.55 -2.62
C ASP A 114 -7.30 -3.69 -3.45
N ASP A 115 -8.43 -4.21 -3.88
CA ASP A 115 -9.43 -3.40 -4.61
C ASP A 115 -9.99 -2.29 -3.71
N LEU A 116 -10.22 -2.62 -2.44
CA LEU A 116 -10.78 -1.72 -1.44
C LEU A 116 -9.80 -0.65 -0.93
N ILE A 117 -8.58 -1.09 -0.61
CA ILE A 117 -7.52 -0.27 0.02
C ILE A 117 -6.48 0.21 -1.01
N GLY A 118 -6.16 -0.55 -2.04
CA GLY A 118 -5.21 -0.16 -3.09
C GLY A 118 -5.71 0.99 -3.96
N SER A 119 -7.03 1.09 -4.18
CA SER A 119 -7.65 2.16 -4.96
C SER A 119 -7.62 3.57 -4.29
N THR A 120 -6.91 3.76 -3.16
CA THR A 120 -6.57 5.11 -2.61
C THR A 120 -5.25 5.64 -3.14
N MET A 121 -4.41 4.75 -3.66
CA MET A 121 -3.29 5.19 -4.48
C MET A 121 -3.89 5.65 -5.81
N PRO A 122 -3.64 6.89 -6.26
CA PRO A 122 -4.22 7.37 -7.49
C PRO A 122 -3.80 6.39 -8.59
N LEU A 123 -4.78 5.65 -9.14
CA LEU A 123 -4.64 5.08 -10.45
C LEU A 123 -4.20 6.25 -11.32
N LYS A 124 -3.00 6.16 -11.90
CA LYS A 124 -2.68 6.91 -13.10
C LYS A 124 -3.78 6.57 -14.09
N LYS A 125 -4.83 7.41 -14.13
CA LYS A 125 -5.78 7.47 -15.24
C LYS A 125 -4.89 7.61 -16.46
N LEU A 126 -4.89 6.57 -17.30
CA LEU A 126 -4.47 6.72 -18.68
C LEU A 126 -5.30 7.87 -19.25
N SER A 127 -4.59 8.97 -19.47
CA SER A 127 -5.09 10.19 -20.10
C SER A 127 -5.54 9.89 -21.52
N PRO A 128 -6.71 10.34 -21.97
CA PRO A 128 -6.94 10.64 -23.36
C PRO A 128 -6.80 12.16 -23.58
N SER A 129 -5.64 12.55 -24.14
CA SER A 129 -5.34 13.77 -24.92
C SER A 129 -5.74 15.18 -24.42
N PRO A 130 -4.97 16.22 -24.80
CA PRO A 130 -5.12 17.57 -24.26
C PRO A 130 -6.27 18.30 -24.94
N GLN A 131 -7.28 18.72 -24.17
CA GLN A 131 -8.13 19.83 -24.58
C GLN A 131 -7.63 21.11 -23.91
N ILE A 132 -7.25 22.06 -24.75
CA ILE A 132 -6.86 23.42 -24.37
C ILE A 132 -8.13 24.11 -23.87
N ALA A 133 -8.21 24.33 -22.55
CA ALA A 133 -9.18 25.24 -21.95
C ALA A 133 -8.44 26.48 -21.42
N PRO A 134 -8.98 27.70 -21.63
CA PRO A 134 -8.30 28.93 -21.24
C PRO A 134 -8.35 29.15 -19.73
N SER A 135 -7.23 29.59 -19.17
CA SER A 135 -7.04 29.89 -17.75
C SER A 135 -8.01 30.99 -17.24
N PRO A 136 -8.52 30.90 -16.01
CA PRO A 136 -9.18 32.02 -15.35
C PRO A 136 -8.15 33.07 -14.86
N PRO A 137 -8.53 34.35 -14.77
CA PRO A 137 -7.60 35.42 -14.36
C PRO A 137 -7.29 35.36 -12.86
N ILE A 138 -6.05 35.68 -12.55
CA ILE A 138 -5.49 35.82 -11.20
C ILE A 138 -6.17 37.00 -10.49
N ALA A 139 -6.86 36.73 -9.38
CA ALA A 139 -7.32 37.77 -8.47
C ALA A 139 -6.15 38.27 -7.59
N PRO A 140 -6.02 39.58 -7.33
CA PRO A 140 -4.97 40.12 -6.48
C PRO A 140 -5.26 39.83 -4.99
N SER A 141 -4.21 39.38 -4.29
CA SER A 141 -4.17 39.21 -2.84
C SER A 141 -4.36 40.54 -2.08
N PRO A 142 -5.08 40.57 -0.94
CA PRO A 142 -5.14 41.76 -0.09
C PRO A 142 -3.84 41.93 0.73
N PRO A 143 -3.44 43.18 1.06
CA PRO A 143 -2.25 43.45 1.87
C PRO A 143 -2.46 43.14 3.36
N PRO A 144 -1.38 42.91 4.13
CA PRO A 144 -1.47 42.63 5.56
C PRO A 144 -1.72 43.93 6.34
N MET A 145 -2.90 44.08 6.92
CA MET A 145 -3.20 45.15 7.87
C MET A 145 -2.70 44.75 9.28
N ALA A 146 -1.91 45.64 9.87
CA ALA A 146 -1.34 45.55 11.20
C ALA A 146 -2.42 45.47 12.30
N VAL A 147 -2.19 44.61 13.30
CA VAL A 147 -3.04 44.50 14.50
C VAL A 147 -2.41 45.31 15.62
N PRO A 148 -3.13 46.25 16.28
CA PRO A 148 -2.61 46.99 17.43
C PRO A 148 -2.48 46.10 18.68
N LEU A 149 -1.35 46.26 19.37
CA LEU A 149 -1.08 45.70 20.69
C LEU A 149 -1.92 46.42 21.76
N LEU A 150 -2.74 45.70 22.53
CA LEU A 150 -3.11 46.11 23.88
C LEU A 150 -3.22 44.90 24.84
N PRO A 151 -2.91 45.07 26.14
CA PRO A 151 -2.67 43.97 27.07
C PRO A 151 -3.83 43.70 28.05
N HIS A 152 -3.79 42.48 28.61
CA HIS A 152 -4.63 41.88 29.67
C HIS A 152 -6.00 41.37 29.18
N ARG A 153 -6.33 40.09 29.38
CA ARG A 153 -6.43 39.42 30.69
C ARG A 153 -6.40 37.90 30.50
N ALA A 154 -5.83 37.21 31.48
CA ALA A 154 -5.61 35.78 31.49
C ALA A 154 -6.86 34.93 31.19
N ALA A 155 -6.73 34.02 30.24
CA ALA A 155 -7.46 32.76 30.19
C ALA A 155 -6.48 31.68 29.71
N ALA A 156 -6.30 30.65 30.53
CA ALA A 156 -5.35 29.57 30.31
C ALA A 156 -5.61 28.86 28.98
N ALA A 157 -4.67 28.97 28.04
CA ALA A 157 -4.63 28.16 26.83
C ALA A 157 -3.63 27.02 27.03
N THR A 158 -4.13 25.82 27.32
CA THR A 158 -3.36 24.57 27.17
C THR A 158 -3.22 24.26 25.68
N ALA A 159 -2.37 25.03 25.00
CA ALA A 159 -1.86 24.69 23.68
C ALA A 159 -0.61 23.82 23.82
N THR A 160 -0.77 22.60 24.33
CA THR A 160 0.23 21.54 24.14
C THR A 160 -0.11 20.80 22.85
N ALA A 161 0.18 21.45 21.73
CA ALA A 161 0.39 20.71 20.48
C ALA A 161 1.53 19.71 20.76
N THR A 162 1.21 18.43 20.72
CA THR A 162 2.10 17.33 21.11
C THR A 162 3.36 17.34 20.22
N PRO A 163 4.57 17.52 20.78
CA PRO A 163 5.82 17.54 20.02
C PRO A 163 6.13 16.21 19.29
N VAL A 164 5.42 15.13 19.63
CA VAL A 164 5.55 13.82 19.00
C VAL A 164 4.91 13.78 17.60
N TYR A 165 3.76 14.43 17.40
CA TYR A 165 3.07 14.42 16.10
C TYR A 165 3.84 15.21 15.04
N ALA A 166 4.39 16.37 15.41
CA ALA A 166 5.23 17.18 14.54
C ALA A 166 6.50 16.44 14.07
N ARG A 167 7.09 15.60 14.93
CA ARG A 167 8.25 14.77 14.58
C ARG A 167 7.91 13.66 13.59
N VAL A 168 6.76 13.01 13.76
CA VAL A 168 6.30 11.96 12.83
C VAL A 168 6.01 12.54 11.45
N GLU A 169 5.37 13.71 11.37
CA GLU A 169 5.12 14.37 10.08
C GLU A 169 6.41 14.90 9.44
N ALA A 170 7.36 15.42 10.23
CA ALA A 170 8.67 15.84 9.72
C ALA A 170 9.48 14.65 9.16
N GLU A 171 9.43 13.49 9.82
CA GLU A 171 10.09 12.27 9.34
C GLU A 171 9.43 11.74 8.06
N LYS A 172 8.09 11.77 7.99
CA LYS A 172 7.34 11.41 6.79
C LYS A 172 7.67 12.33 5.61
N GLN A 173 7.82 13.64 5.85
CA GLN A 173 8.24 14.60 4.84
C GLN A 173 9.67 14.34 4.36
N ARG A 174 10.60 14.02 5.27
CA ARG A 174 11.98 13.64 4.91
C ARG A 174 12.01 12.41 4.02
N GLN A 175 11.23 11.37 4.36
CA GLN A 175 11.12 10.16 3.54
C GLN A 175 10.52 10.45 2.16
N MET A 176 9.52 11.33 2.08
CA MET A 176 8.93 11.75 0.80
C MET A 176 9.95 12.46 -0.09
N ILE A 177 10.78 13.34 0.48
CA ILE A 177 11.85 14.04 -0.24
C ILE A 177 12.93 13.07 -0.72
N GLU A 178 13.36 12.11 0.12
CA GLU A 178 14.36 11.13 -0.27
C GLU A 178 13.86 10.21 -1.40
N LEU A 179 12.59 9.81 -1.34
CA LEU A 179 11.97 9.04 -2.41
C LEU A 179 11.87 9.83 -3.72
N GLU A 180 11.51 11.12 -3.65
CA GLU A 180 11.49 12.00 -4.81
C GLU A 180 12.89 12.20 -5.40
N LYS A 181 13.91 12.31 -4.55
CA LYS A 181 15.31 12.38 -4.96
C LYS A 181 15.76 11.11 -5.67
N GLN A 182 15.44 9.93 -5.13
CA GLN A 182 15.70 8.65 -5.80
C GLN A 182 14.98 8.55 -7.15
N ARG A 183 13.72 8.98 -7.22
CA ARG A 183 12.94 9.05 -8.47
C ARG A 183 13.62 9.94 -9.50
N MET A 184 14.09 11.12 -9.09
CA MET A 184 14.77 12.07 -9.99
C MET A 184 16.15 11.56 -10.41
N GLN A 185 16.86 10.86 -9.52
CA GLN A 185 18.15 10.25 -9.84
C GLN A 185 18.02 9.17 -10.92
N PHE A 186 17.05 8.27 -10.79
CA PHE A 186 16.79 7.24 -11.80
C PHE A 186 16.35 7.86 -13.14
N ALA A 187 15.52 8.91 -13.11
CA ALA A 187 15.11 9.62 -14.31
C ALA A 187 16.32 10.27 -15.03
N LYS A 188 17.22 10.90 -14.27
CA LYS A 188 18.45 11.50 -14.79
C LYS A 188 19.39 10.44 -15.37
N GLU A 189 19.52 9.30 -14.70
CA GLU A 189 20.35 8.18 -15.15
C GLU A 189 19.82 7.58 -16.46
N LEU A 190 18.50 7.39 -16.55
CA LEU A 190 17.84 6.94 -17.77
C LEU A 190 18.02 7.93 -18.93
N GLU A 191 17.90 9.24 -18.66
CA GLU A 191 18.12 10.27 -19.66
C GLU A 191 19.59 10.33 -20.11
N CYS A 192 20.53 10.19 -19.18
CA CYS A 192 21.95 10.09 -19.47
C CYS A 192 22.23 8.88 -20.37
N GLN A 193 21.65 7.72 -20.06
CA GLN A 193 21.78 6.51 -20.87
C GLN A 193 21.16 6.67 -22.26
N ARG A 194 19.98 7.31 -22.35
CA ARG A 194 19.34 7.63 -23.64
C ARG A 194 20.21 8.54 -24.50
N MET A 195 20.80 9.57 -23.88
CA MET A 195 21.70 10.50 -24.56
C MET A 195 22.98 9.78 -24.99
N GLN A 196 23.56 8.96 -24.12
CA GLN A 196 24.76 8.17 -24.41
C GLN A 196 24.56 7.29 -25.63
N MET A 197 23.45 6.56 -25.70
CA MET A 197 23.12 5.70 -26.83
C MET A 197 22.97 6.50 -28.13
N MET A 198 22.37 7.69 -28.06
CA MET A 198 22.22 8.57 -29.22
C MET A 198 23.56 9.10 -29.71
N VAL A 199 24.43 9.53 -28.80
CA VAL A 199 25.78 10.01 -29.12
C VAL A 199 26.63 8.88 -29.71
N GLU A 200 26.59 7.69 -29.12
CA GLU A 200 27.29 6.51 -29.64
C GLU A 200 26.82 6.15 -31.05
N MET A 201 25.50 6.18 -31.28
CA MET A 201 24.94 5.94 -32.61
C MET A 201 25.42 6.98 -33.62
N GLN A 202 25.47 8.26 -33.26
CA GLN A 202 25.99 9.31 -34.16
C GLN A 202 27.46 9.09 -34.51
N VAL A 203 28.29 8.72 -33.53
CA VAL A 203 29.71 8.38 -33.76
C VAL A 203 29.85 7.17 -34.68
N GLN A 204 29.05 6.13 -34.49
CA GLN A 204 29.06 4.93 -35.35
C GLN A 204 28.63 5.25 -36.79
N LEU A 205 27.57 6.03 -36.96
CA LEU A 205 27.11 6.48 -38.29
C LEU A 205 28.18 7.29 -39.01
N GLU A 206 28.89 8.17 -38.30
CA GLU A 206 29.96 8.98 -38.86
C GLU A 206 31.18 8.12 -39.25
N LYS A 207 31.53 7.11 -38.45
CA LYS A 207 32.58 6.12 -38.79
C LYS A 207 32.23 5.35 -40.06
N ILE A 208 30.98 4.87 -40.19
CA ILE A 208 30.52 4.13 -41.38
C ILE A 208 30.54 5.02 -42.62
N LYS A 209 30.09 6.28 -42.52
CA LYS A 209 30.15 7.23 -43.64
C LYS A 209 31.58 7.50 -44.10
N ARG A 210 32.52 7.64 -43.18
CA ARG A 210 33.94 7.85 -43.50
C ARG A 210 34.58 6.61 -44.12
N ALA A 211 34.31 5.43 -43.59
CA ALA A 211 34.78 4.16 -44.17
C ALA A 211 34.29 4.00 -45.62
N LYS A 212 32.99 4.24 -45.87
CA LYS A 212 32.41 4.18 -47.23
C LYS A 212 33.01 5.21 -48.19
N ARG A 213 33.37 6.40 -47.71
CA ARG A 213 34.04 7.44 -48.51
C ARG A 213 35.50 7.07 -48.83
N SER A 214 36.20 6.39 -47.91
CA SER A 214 37.55 5.87 -48.14
C SER A 214 37.55 4.75 -49.18
N ASP A 215 36.62 3.81 -49.05
CA ASP A 215 36.45 2.67 -49.96
C ASP A 215 36.08 3.13 -51.39
N SER A 216 35.25 4.17 -51.49
CA SER A 216 34.89 4.79 -52.79
C SER A 216 36.06 5.56 -53.43
N ASN A 217 37.03 6.03 -52.65
CA ASN A 217 38.21 6.74 -53.15
C ASN A 217 39.31 5.76 -53.60
N GLU A 218 39.40 4.56 -53.02
CA GLU A 218 40.32 3.51 -53.48
C GLU A 218 39.87 2.85 -54.80
N ILE A 219 38.57 2.77 -55.08
CA ILE A 219 38.04 2.17 -56.32
C ILE A 219 38.20 3.12 -57.53
N LEU A 220 38.46 4.41 -57.31
CA LEU A 220 38.54 5.44 -58.37
C LEU A 220 39.97 5.84 -58.77
N ASN A 221 41.00 5.15 -58.27
CA ASN A 221 42.42 5.39 -58.53
C ASN A 221 43.08 4.14 -59.13
#